data_AF-A0A014PWQ9-F1
#
_entry.id   AF-A0A014PWQ9-F1
#
_cell.length_a   1.000
_cell.length_b   1.000
_cell.length_c   1.000
_cell.angle_alpha   90.00
_cell.angle_beta   90.00
_cell.angle_gamma   90.00
#
_symmetry.space_group_name_H-M   'P 1'
#
loop_
_entity.id
_entity.type
_entity.pdbx_description
1 polymer ?
#
loop_
_entity_poly.entity_id
_entity_poly.type
_entity_poly.pdbx_seq_one_letter_code
_entity_poly.pdbx_strand_id
1 'polypeptide(L)' 'MELRDTLAECLEKKGQWRRAARRWLAVMDKTTDDGNREAIALRRAHCIDMAANVPPDGRRAEHRRCGQTQSRVNREY' A
#
# COMPACT_ATOMS: atom_id res chain seq x y z
N MET A 1 11.27 0.66 21.49
CA MET A 1 9.93 0.07 21.34
C MET A 1 9.96 -0.74 20.07
N GLU A 2 9.84 -2.07 20.17
CA GLU A 2 10.05 -2.97 19.02
C GLU A 2 8.99 -2.75 17.94
N LEU A 3 9.44 -2.70 16.69
CA LEU A 3 8.60 -2.56 15.50
C LEU A 3 7.99 -3.92 15.14
N ARG A 4 7.18 -4.46 16.06
CA ARG A 4 6.45 -5.71 15.88
C ARG A 4 4.96 -5.43 15.95
N ASP A 5 4.43 -4.87 14.86
CA ASP A 5 2.99 -4.89 14.63
C ASP A 5 2.59 -6.33 14.26
N THR A 6 2.26 -7.12 15.29
CA THR A 6 1.76 -8.50 15.14
C THR A 6 0.56 -8.58 14.20
N LEU A 7 -0.22 -7.50 14.11
CA LEU A 7 -1.31 -7.31 13.16
C LEU A 7 -0.82 -7.24 11.71
N ALA A 8 0.26 -6.51 11.44
CA ALA A 8 0.80 -6.39 10.08
C ALA A 8 1.37 -7.73 9.61
N GLU A 9 2.13 -8.42 10.45
CA GLU A 9 2.67 -9.74 10.16
C GLU A 9 1.57 -10.80 9.96
N CYS A 10 0.49 -10.72 10.74
CA CYS A 10 -0.67 -11.60 10.57
C CYS A 10 -1.38 -11.34 9.22
N LEU A 11 -1.43 -10.10 8.76
CA LEU A 11 -2.01 -9.74 7.47
C LEU A 11 -1.13 -10.22 6.30
N GLU A 12 0.19 -10.15 6.44
CA GLU A 12 1.15 -10.72 5.47
C GLU A 12 0.97 -12.24 5.36
N LYS A 13 0.93 -12.95 6.49
CA LYS A 13 0.68 -14.41 6.52
C LYS A 13 -0.68 -14.81 5.93
N LYS A 14 -1.69 -13.95 6.05
CA LYS A 14 -3.03 -14.17 5.47
C LYS A 14 -3.11 -13.81 3.98
N GLY A 15 -2.03 -13.34 3.35
CA GLY A 15 -2.04 -12.89 1.96
C GLY A 15 -2.88 -11.61 1.73
N GLN A 16 -3.22 -10.88 2.79
CA GLN A 16 -3.99 -9.64 2.73
C GLN A 16 -3.07 -8.43 2.52
N TRP A 17 -2.24 -8.51 1.48
CA TRP A 17 -1.16 -7.57 1.17
C TRP A 17 -1.60 -6.10 1.14
N ARG A 18 -2.77 -5.81 0.54
CA ARG A 18 -3.36 -4.45 0.50
C ARG A 18 -3.68 -3.88 1.89
N ARG A 19 -4.16 -4.72 2.81
CA ARG A 19 -4.47 -4.32 4.19
C ARG A 19 -3.19 -4.19 5.01
N ALA A 20 -2.22 -5.10 4.80
CA ALA A 20 -0.90 -5.02 5.41
C ALA A 20 -0.22 -3.69 5.04
N ALA A 21 -0.20 -3.31 3.76
CA ALA A 21 0.41 -2.06 3.30
C ALA A 21 -0.20 -0.80 3.93
N ARG A 22 -1.53 -0.76 4.11
CA ARG A 22 -2.20 0.34 4.84
C ARG A 22 -1.83 0.37 6.31
N ARG A 23 -1.73 -0.81 6.94
CA ARG A 23 -1.34 -0.90 8.35
C ARG A 23 0.10 -0.43 8.54
N TRP A 24 1.02 -0.86 7.68
CA TRP A 24 2.41 -0.39 7.66
C TRP A 24 2.50 1.13 7.52
N LEU A 25 1.65 1.78 6.70
CA LEU A 25 1.61 3.24 6.61
C LEU A 25 1.20 3.92 7.94
N ALA A 26 0.19 3.38 8.63
CA ALA A 26 -0.26 3.91 9.92
C ALA A 26 0.77 3.68 11.05
N VAL A 27 1.59 2.63 10.95
CA VAL A 27 2.71 2.38 11.87
C VAL A 27 3.87 3.34 11.57
N MET A 28 4.16 3.57 10.29
CA MET A 28 5.17 4.53 9.86
C MET A 28 4.87 5.94 10.36
N ASP A 29 3.61 6.38 10.26
CA ASP A 29 3.16 7.70 10.73
C ASP A 29 3.36 7.91 12.24
N LYS A 30 3.23 6.83 13.02
CA LYS A 30 3.41 6.83 14.47
C LYS A 30 4.85 6.65 14.92
N THR A 31 5.74 6.28 14.00
CA THR A 31 7.14 5.96 14.30
C THR A 31 8.00 7.18 14.01
N THR A 32 8.62 7.74 15.04
CA THR A 32 9.53 8.90 14.94
C THR A 32 10.98 8.49 14.67
N ASP A 33 11.26 7.19 14.65
CA ASP A 33 12.59 6.64 14.41
C ASP A 33 12.82 6.42 12.91
N ASP A 34 13.76 7.17 12.33
CA ASP A 34 14.03 7.15 10.88
C ASP A 34 14.51 5.77 10.38
N GLY A 35 15.34 5.06 11.14
CA GLY A 35 15.84 3.74 10.74
C GLY A 35 14.71 2.70 10.65
N ASN A 36 13.78 2.77 11.60
CA ASN A 36 12.56 2.00 11.60
C ASN A 36 11.58 2.41 10.48
N ARG A 37 11.55 3.70 10.13
CA ARG A 37 10.71 4.25 9.05
C ARG A 37 11.11 3.70 7.69
N GLU A 38 12.41 3.62 7.41
CA GLU A 38 12.94 3.02 6.17
C GLU A 38 12.60 1.53 6.06
N ALA A 39 12.76 0.78 7.15
CA ALA A 39 12.40 -0.64 7.18
C ALA A 39 10.90 -0.87 6.91
N ILE A 40 10.03 -0.02 7.47
CA ILE A 40 8.59 -0.06 7.17
C ILE A 40 8.31 0.30 5.72
N ALA A 41 9.01 1.28 5.16
CA ALA A 41 8.83 1.71 3.78
C ALA A 41 9.14 0.58 2.80
N LEU A 42 10.24 -0.15 3.02
CA LEU A 42 10.62 -1.32 2.23
C LEU A 42 9.58 -2.45 2.33
N ARG A 43 9.13 -2.78 3.55
CA ARG A 43 8.06 -3.79 3.75
C ARG A 43 6.76 -3.40 3.09
N ARG A 44 6.39 -2.11 3.17
CA ARG A 44 5.19 -1.59 2.51
C ARG A 44 5.31 -1.70 1.00
N ALA A 45 6.46 -1.38 0.41
CA ALA A 45 6.70 -1.54 -1.03
C ALA A 45 6.56 -3.00 -1.45
N HIS A 46 7.15 -3.94 -0.71
CA HIS A 46 7.00 -5.37 -0.94
C HIS A 46 5.53 -5.81 -0.86
N CYS A 47 4.77 -5.38 0.14
CA CYS A 47 3.35 -5.67 0.24
C CYS A 47 2.56 -5.12 -0.95
N ILE A 48 2.91 -3.95 -1.48
CA ILE A 48 2.23 -3.37 -2.64
C ILE A 48 2.54 -4.17 -3.91
N ASP A 49 3.80 -4.57 -4.10
CA ASP A 49 4.23 -5.41 -5.22
C ASP A 49 3.51 -6.76 -5.20
N MET A 50 3.51 -7.44 -4.05
CA MET A 50 2.76 -8.69 -3.86
C MET A 50 1.26 -8.48 -4.08
N ALA A 51 0.68 -7.38 -3.63
CA ALA A 51 -0.73 -7.08 -3.88
C ALA A 51 -1.06 -6.80 -5.35
N ALA A 52 -0.11 -6.27 -6.12
CA ALA A 52 -0.25 -5.99 -7.54
C ALA A 52 -0.03 -7.26 -8.38
N ASN A 53 0.84 -8.15 -7.92
CA ASN A 53 1.16 -9.41 -8.56
C ASN A 53 0.21 -10.55 -8.20
N VAL A 54 -0.57 -10.41 -7.11
CA VAL A 54 -1.74 -11.28 -6.89
C VAL A 54 -2.71 -11.03 -8.03
N PRO A 55 -2.95 -12.02 -8.92
CA PRO A 55 -3.90 -11.86 -10.00
C PRO A 55 -5.23 -11.45 -9.36
N PRO A 56 -5.91 -10.40 -9.86
CA PRO A 56 -7.22 -10.08 -9.38
C PRO A 56 -8.03 -11.34 -9.61
N ASP A 57 -8.46 -11.99 -8.53
CA ASP A 57 -9.55 -12.96 -8.48
C ASP A 57 -10.51 -12.56 -9.61
N GLY A 58 -10.63 -13.42 -10.64
CA GLY A 58 -10.89 -13.11 -12.08
C GLY A 58 -12.13 -12.28 -12.46
N ARG A 59 -12.68 -11.50 -11.54
CA ARG A 59 -13.84 -10.63 -11.64
C ARG A 59 -13.53 -9.14 -11.80
N ARG A 60 -12.26 -8.72 -11.89
CA ARG A 60 -11.89 -7.29 -12.00
C ARG A 60 -10.97 -6.95 -13.17
N ALA A 61 -11.17 -7.59 -14.31
CA ALA A 61 -10.56 -7.17 -15.58
C ALA A 61 -11.18 -5.89 -16.17
N GLU A 62 -12.28 -5.35 -15.63
CA GLU A 62 -13.07 -4.32 -16.34
C GLU A 62 -12.67 -2.85 -16.08
N HIS A 63 -12.00 -2.51 -14.97
CA HIS A 63 -11.81 -1.09 -14.61
C HIS A 63 -10.48 -0.46 -15.08
N ARG A 64 -9.74 -1.12 -15.99
CA ARG A 64 -8.54 -0.54 -16.65
C ARG A 64 -8.87 0.18 -17.97
N ARG A 65 -10.04 0.81 -18.08
CA ARG A 65 -10.38 1.68 -19.23
C ARG A 65 -10.80 3.11 -18.91
N CYS A 66 -10.76 3.54 -17.64
CA CYS A 66 -11.24 4.88 -17.25
C CYS A 66 -10.20 5.72 -16.50
N GLY A 67 -8.96 5.77 -17.01
CA GLY A 67 -7.87 6.57 -16.45
C GLY A 67 -7.24 7.56 -17.43
N GLN A 68 -7.90 7.87 -18.55
CA GLN A 68 -7.46 8.95 -19.44
C GLN A 68 -8.28 10.20 -19.18
N THR A 69 -7.56 11.31 -18.98
CA THR A 69 -8.04 12.70 -18.91
C THR A 69 -8.33 13.24 -17.50
N GLN A 70 -7.26 13.50 -16.75
CA GLN A 70 -7.20 14.69 -15.89
C GLN A 70 -6.40 15.77 -16.62
N SER A 71 -7.04 16.40 -17.63
CA SER A 71 -6.58 17.70 -18.12
C SER A 71 -7.25 18.77 -17.27
N ARG A 72 -6.40 19.43 -16.49
CA ARG A 72 -6.71 20.49 -15.53
C ARG A 72 -7.48 21.61 -16.24
N VAL A 73 -8.59 22.01 -15.63
CA VAL A 73 -9.33 23.24 -15.90
C VAL A 73 -8.37 24.41 -16.16
N ASN A 74 -8.39 24.95 -17.37
CA ASN A 74 -7.78 26.25 -17.67
C ASN A 74 -8.82 27.30 -17.29
N ARG A 75 -8.54 28.00 -16.20
CA ARG A 75 -9.32 29.14 -15.71
C ARG A 75 -8.77 30.36 -16.44
N GLU A 76 -9.49 30.78 -17.48
CA GLU A 76 -9.17 31.96 -18.29
C GLU A 76 -9.37 33.24 -17.47
N TYR A 77 -8.52 34.24 -17.72
CA TYR A 77 -8.60 35.63 -17.25
C TYR A 77 -8.76 36.53 -18.47
#